data_AF-A0A4Q3UXJ8-F1
#
_entry.id   AF-A0A4Q3UXJ8-F1
#
_cell.length_a   1.000
_cell.length_b   1.000
_cell.length_c   1.000
_cell.angle_alpha   90.00
_cell.angle_beta   90.00
_cell.angle_gamma   90.00
#
_symmetry.space_group_name_H-M   'P 1'
#
loop_
_entity.id
_entity.type
_entity.pdbx_description
1 polymer ?
#
loop_
_entity_poly.entity_id
_entity_poly.type
_entity_poly.pdbx_seq_one_letter_code
_entity_poly.pdbx_strand_id
1 'polypeptide(L)'
;MSVFRKFFNKFFASSFLIILISTSVSAQDGEALFKANCANCHKPDVDFTGPALQGWKSRVPEGDWIYNWVHNPAKMIDTEPYAKSIAAKWKPIVMTPFAQLSHEEIDAIMKYVDDYAPPAAPVAAAGETAPKEDNSLIYGILTLVLALVAFILLQVNSNLRKLTDEKEGIKRGEPVPFWRNKTYLMAGILLLFGVGGYWTINAAIGLGRQTNYKPTQPIYYSHKVHAGVNQISCLYCHGGAQAGKHANIPSVNVCMNCHMAVKEYKGDPIVREDGVQVNGTAEIKKLYA
;
A
#
# COMPACT_ATOMS: atom_id res chain seq x y z
N MET A 1 40.85 -7.96 -27.39
CA MET A 1 40.23 -7.31 -26.22
C MET A 1 39.90 -8.39 -25.18
N SER A 2 40.62 -8.39 -24.05
CA SER A 2 40.80 -9.58 -23.21
C SER A 2 39.55 -9.95 -22.38
N VAL A 3 39.38 -11.26 -22.20
CA VAL A 3 38.34 -11.95 -21.42
C VAL A 3 38.18 -11.36 -20.00
N PHE A 4 39.25 -10.78 -19.47
CA PHE A 4 39.30 -10.14 -18.15
C PHE A 4 38.30 -8.99 -17.99
N ARG A 5 38.10 -8.15 -19.02
CA ARG A 5 37.16 -7.01 -18.95
C ARG A 5 35.70 -7.47 -18.92
N LYS A 6 35.39 -8.61 -19.57
CA LYS A 6 34.05 -9.21 -19.56
C LYS A 6 33.74 -9.87 -18.22
N PHE A 7 34.75 -10.44 -17.57
CA PHE A 7 34.60 -11.06 -16.25
C PHE A 7 34.42 -10.00 -15.15
N PHE A 8 35.24 -8.94 -15.20
CA PHE A 8 35.17 -7.85 -14.23
C PHE A 8 33.83 -7.11 -14.26
N ASN A 9 33.30 -6.80 -15.45
CA ASN A 9 31.99 -6.13 -15.59
C ASN A 9 30.81 -6.99 -15.11
N LYS A 10 30.89 -8.32 -15.27
CA LYS A 10 29.84 -9.24 -14.79
C LYS A 10 29.89 -9.41 -13.27
N PHE A 11 31.08 -9.46 -12.68
CA PHE A 11 31.26 -9.57 -11.24
C PHE A 11 30.80 -8.29 -10.53
N PHE A 12 31.12 -7.12 -11.08
CA PHE A 12 30.69 -5.83 -10.51
C PHE A 12 29.18 -5.64 -10.58
N ALA A 13 28.54 -6.05 -11.70
CA ALA A 13 27.08 -5.98 -11.84
C ALA A 13 26.35 -6.93 -10.86
N SER A 14 26.86 -8.14 -10.63
CA SER A 14 26.29 -9.06 -9.63
C SER A 14 26.52 -8.62 -8.20
N SER A 15 27.70 -8.06 -7.88
CA SER A 15 28.00 -7.59 -6.53
C SER A 15 27.18 -6.33 -6.17
N PHE A 16 26.94 -5.44 -7.13
CA PHE A 16 26.05 -4.28 -6.95
C PHE A 16 24.59 -4.68 -6.72
N LEU A 17 24.12 -5.75 -7.38
CA LEU A 17 22.77 -6.28 -7.18
C LEU A 17 22.57 -6.89 -5.79
N ILE A 18 23.60 -7.54 -5.22
CA ILE A 18 23.55 -8.13 -3.87
C ILE A 18 23.61 -7.05 -2.78
N ILE A 19 24.32 -5.95 -3.02
CA ILE A 19 24.38 -4.80 -2.09
C ILE A 19 23.06 -4.05 -2.06
N LEU A 20 22.31 -3.98 -3.18
CA LEU A 20 20.97 -3.39 -3.24
C LEU A 20 19.90 -4.23 -2.52
N ILE A 21 20.13 -5.53 -2.31
CA ILE A 21 19.19 -6.42 -1.59
C ILE A 21 19.51 -6.46 -0.09
N SER A 22 20.75 -6.13 0.31
CA SER A 22 21.24 -6.26 1.68
C SER A 22 21.07 -5.00 2.54
N THR A 23 20.16 -4.07 2.21
CA THR A 23 19.80 -3.01 3.16
C THR A 23 19.14 -3.66 4.38
N SER A 24 19.94 -3.76 5.44
CA SER A 24 19.60 -4.20 6.78
C SER A 24 18.35 -3.49 7.28
N VAL A 25 17.23 -4.22 7.31
CA VAL A 25 16.11 -3.98 8.21
C VAL A 25 16.64 -4.20 9.62
N SER A 26 17.01 -3.11 10.30
CA SER A 26 17.41 -3.14 11.70
C SER A 26 16.66 -2.05 12.45
N ALA A 27 15.41 -2.40 12.73
CA ALA A 27 14.53 -1.97 13.80
C ALA A 27 13.17 -2.53 13.36
N GLN A 28 12.62 -3.49 14.10
CA GLN A 28 11.19 -3.80 13.95
C GLN A 28 10.46 -2.49 14.16
N ASP A 29 9.91 -1.94 13.09
CA ASP A 29 9.21 -0.66 13.12
C ASP A 29 7.98 -0.83 14.02
N GLY A 30 8.13 -0.41 15.28
CA GLY A 30 7.09 -0.53 16.30
C GLY A 30 5.80 0.19 15.90
N GLU A 31 5.91 1.27 15.12
CA GLU A 31 4.77 1.98 14.56
C GLU A 31 4.07 1.12 13.50
N ALA A 32 4.82 0.51 12.58
CA ALA A 32 4.24 -0.40 11.58
C ALA A 32 3.60 -1.63 12.23
N LEU A 33 4.25 -2.22 13.23
CA LEU A 33 3.71 -3.36 13.99
C LEU A 33 2.44 -3.00 14.75
N PHE A 34 2.41 -1.83 15.39
CA PHE A 34 1.22 -1.30 16.07
C PHE A 34 0.07 -1.06 15.09
N LYS A 35 0.35 -0.43 13.94
CA LYS A 35 -0.67 -0.16 12.90
C LYS A 35 -1.24 -1.44 12.30
N ALA A 36 -0.41 -2.46 12.11
CA ALA A 36 -0.83 -3.73 11.54
C ALA A 36 -1.69 -4.57 12.49
N ASN A 37 -1.37 -4.58 13.79
CA ASN A 37 -1.93 -5.54 14.73
C ASN A 37 -2.84 -4.93 15.81
N CYS A 38 -2.62 -3.68 16.22
CA CYS A 38 -3.22 -3.11 17.43
C CYS A 38 -4.15 -1.91 17.15
N ALA A 39 -3.86 -1.11 16.11
CA ALA A 39 -4.54 0.15 15.83
C ALA A 39 -6.04 0.03 15.48
N ASN A 40 -6.52 -1.18 15.14
CA ASN A 40 -7.94 -1.43 14.90
C ASN A 40 -8.79 -1.29 16.18
N CYS A 41 -8.19 -1.53 17.35
CA CYS A 41 -8.88 -1.53 18.63
C CYS A 41 -8.31 -0.53 19.63
N HIS A 42 -7.02 -0.24 19.57
CA HIS A 42 -6.34 0.64 20.51
C HIS A 42 -5.84 1.92 19.85
N LYS A 43 -5.91 3.02 20.59
CA LYS A 43 -5.13 4.23 20.32
C LYS A 43 -4.11 4.41 21.44
N PRO A 44 -2.93 4.99 21.18
CA PRO A 44 -1.95 5.21 22.23
C PRO A 44 -2.49 6.14 23.32
N ASP A 45 -3.13 7.24 22.95
CA ASP A 45 -3.46 8.36 23.83
C ASP A 45 -4.90 8.36 24.38
N VAL A 46 -5.85 7.70 23.70
CA VAL A 46 -7.27 7.75 24.05
C VAL A 46 -7.95 6.37 24.08
N ASP A 47 -8.96 6.27 24.94
CA ASP A 47 -9.88 5.14 25.00
C ASP A 47 -10.68 5.05 23.67
N PHE A 48 -10.70 3.87 23.06
CA PHE A 48 -11.38 3.62 21.77
C PHE A 48 -12.26 2.37 21.87
N THR A 49 -11.98 1.31 21.09
CA THR A 49 -12.62 0.00 21.23
C THR A 49 -11.99 -0.78 22.39
N GLY A 50 -10.73 -0.50 22.70
CA GLY A 50 -10.03 -0.89 23.90
C GLY A 50 -9.40 0.32 24.62
N PRO A 51 -8.75 0.10 25.79
CA PRO A 51 -8.17 1.17 26.58
C PRO A 51 -7.01 1.89 25.87
N ALA A 52 -6.80 3.16 26.24
CA ALA A 52 -5.58 3.89 25.91
C ALA A 52 -4.35 3.11 26.41
N LEU A 53 -3.31 3.02 25.58
CA LEU A 53 -2.13 2.20 25.88
C LEU A 53 -0.94 3.00 26.40
N GLN A 54 -0.89 4.32 26.22
CA GLN A 54 0.19 5.15 26.72
C GLN A 54 0.24 5.09 28.25
N GLY A 55 1.42 4.92 28.83
CA GLY A 55 1.60 4.75 30.27
C GLY A 55 1.10 3.43 30.82
N TRP A 56 0.88 2.42 29.97
CA TRP A 56 0.44 1.07 30.35
C TRP A 56 1.29 0.47 31.48
N LYS A 57 2.60 0.75 31.49
CA LYS A 57 3.56 0.22 32.47
C LYS A 57 3.22 0.59 33.92
N SER A 58 2.49 1.69 34.13
CA SER A 58 2.01 2.13 35.45
C SER A 58 0.70 1.46 35.89
N ARG A 59 0.00 0.79 34.97
CA ARG A 59 -1.34 0.21 35.19
C ARG A 59 -1.31 -1.31 35.28
N VAL A 60 -0.42 -1.95 34.53
CA VAL A 60 -0.34 -3.42 34.50
C VAL A 60 0.48 -3.97 35.67
N PRO A 61 0.18 -5.20 36.13
CA PRO A 61 1.09 -5.93 37.02
C PRO A 61 2.50 -6.04 36.42
N GLU A 62 3.52 -6.04 37.29
CA GLU A 62 4.93 -6.11 36.87
C GLU A 62 5.30 -7.47 36.24
N GLY A 63 6.47 -7.50 35.57
CA GLY A 63 7.02 -8.69 34.93
C GLY A 63 6.40 -8.99 33.56
N ASP A 64 6.24 -10.27 33.24
CA ASP A 64 5.86 -10.74 31.90
C ASP A 64 4.35 -10.67 31.61
N TRP A 65 3.60 -9.89 32.41
CA TRP A 65 2.14 -9.83 32.32
C TRP A 65 1.69 -9.38 30.94
N ILE A 66 2.33 -8.34 30.37
CA ILE A 66 1.96 -7.78 29.07
C ILE A 66 2.14 -8.78 27.94
N TYR A 67 3.20 -9.59 27.95
CA TYR A 67 3.45 -10.61 26.94
C TYR A 67 2.39 -11.71 27.00
N ASN A 68 2.10 -12.19 28.21
CA ASN A 68 1.05 -13.19 28.43
C ASN A 68 -0.35 -12.68 28.02
N TRP A 69 -0.62 -11.40 28.25
CA TRP A 69 -1.89 -10.76 27.87
C TRP A 69 -2.03 -10.66 26.36
N VAL A 70 -0.98 -10.21 25.66
CA VAL A 70 -0.97 -10.08 24.20
C VAL A 70 -1.06 -11.45 23.52
N HIS A 71 -0.36 -12.47 24.03
CA HIS A 71 -0.40 -13.82 23.46
C HIS A 71 -1.71 -14.55 23.73
N ASN A 72 -2.28 -14.43 24.94
CA ASN A 72 -3.48 -15.17 25.30
C ASN A 72 -4.34 -14.43 26.36
N PRO A 73 -5.11 -13.41 25.94
CA PRO A 73 -5.95 -12.63 26.85
C PRO A 73 -7.07 -13.47 27.47
N ALA A 74 -7.60 -14.48 26.75
CA ALA A 74 -8.66 -15.35 27.28
C ALA A 74 -8.20 -16.13 28.52
N LYS A 75 -7.01 -16.74 28.46
CA LYS A 75 -6.43 -17.45 29.61
C LYS A 75 -6.21 -16.50 30.79
N MET A 76 -5.73 -15.29 30.51
CA MET A 76 -5.50 -14.28 31.54
C MET A 76 -6.81 -13.83 32.20
N ILE A 77 -7.89 -13.67 31.44
CA ILE A 77 -9.21 -13.34 31.98
C ILE A 77 -9.71 -14.43 32.94
N ASP A 78 -9.38 -15.70 32.73
CA ASP A 78 -9.82 -16.75 33.64
C ASP A 78 -9.01 -16.77 34.94
N THR A 79 -7.70 -16.49 34.86
CA THR A 79 -6.75 -16.67 35.98
C THR A 79 -6.51 -15.40 36.79
N GLU A 80 -6.50 -14.22 36.17
CA GLU A 80 -6.03 -12.97 36.80
C GLU A 80 -7.16 -11.98 37.13
N PRO A 81 -7.24 -11.46 38.37
CA PRO A 81 -8.26 -10.49 38.76
C PRO A 81 -8.23 -9.18 37.95
N TYR A 82 -7.04 -8.71 37.59
CA TYR A 82 -6.88 -7.48 36.80
C TYR A 82 -7.35 -7.65 35.34
N ALA A 83 -7.05 -8.80 34.73
CA ALA A 83 -7.58 -9.15 33.41
C ALA A 83 -9.11 -9.23 33.39
N LYS A 84 -9.73 -9.79 34.46
CA LYS A 84 -11.19 -9.82 34.65
C LYS A 84 -11.80 -8.42 34.70
N SER A 85 -11.15 -7.48 35.39
CA SER A 85 -11.66 -6.11 35.54
C SER A 85 -11.61 -5.35 34.20
N ILE A 86 -10.53 -5.52 33.42
CA ILE A 86 -10.44 -4.98 32.06
C ILE A 86 -11.55 -5.59 31.19
N ALA A 87 -11.68 -6.92 31.15
CA ALA A 87 -12.69 -7.58 30.34
C ALA A 87 -14.12 -7.16 30.73
N ALA A 88 -14.40 -6.94 32.02
CA ALA A 88 -15.69 -6.45 32.49
C ALA A 88 -15.99 -5.01 32.03
N LYS A 89 -14.99 -4.13 32.04
CA LYS A 89 -15.12 -2.72 31.64
C LYS A 89 -15.40 -2.56 30.14
N TRP A 90 -14.86 -3.45 29.30
CA TRP A 90 -14.91 -3.34 27.84
C TRP A 90 -15.87 -4.33 27.16
N LYS A 91 -16.77 -4.98 27.92
CA LYS A 91 -17.79 -5.87 27.34
C LYS A 91 -18.68 -5.11 26.33
N PRO A 92 -19.09 -5.77 25.23
CA PRO A 92 -18.89 -7.18 24.89
C PRO A 92 -17.59 -7.47 24.09
N ILE A 93 -16.67 -6.52 23.98
CA ILE A 93 -15.47 -6.67 23.14
C ILE A 93 -14.42 -7.53 23.85
N VAL A 94 -13.89 -8.52 23.13
CA VAL A 94 -12.79 -9.39 23.61
C VAL A 94 -11.58 -9.17 22.73
N MET A 95 -10.42 -8.93 23.35
CA MET A 95 -9.14 -8.82 22.64
C MET A 95 -8.79 -10.18 22.02
N THR A 96 -8.46 -10.20 20.72
CA THR A 96 -7.98 -11.41 20.03
C THR A 96 -6.56 -11.77 20.47
N PRO A 97 -6.20 -13.06 20.55
CA PRO A 97 -4.84 -13.48 20.88
C PRO A 97 -3.87 -13.17 19.72
N PHE A 98 -2.68 -12.70 20.06
CA PHE A 98 -1.58 -12.43 19.13
C PHE A 98 -0.36 -13.32 19.42
N ALA A 99 -0.57 -14.64 19.51
CA ALA A 99 0.45 -15.63 19.87
C ALA A 99 1.66 -15.68 18.93
N GLN A 100 1.54 -15.10 17.72
CA GLN A 100 2.60 -15.02 16.73
C GLN A 100 3.65 -13.94 16.98
N LEU A 101 3.35 -12.93 17.81
CA LEU A 101 4.28 -11.82 18.05
C LEU A 101 5.40 -12.23 19.01
N SER A 102 6.65 -11.92 18.68
CA SER A 102 7.78 -12.15 19.59
C SER A 102 7.79 -11.14 20.76
N HIS A 103 8.58 -11.41 21.79
CA HIS A 103 8.71 -10.47 22.91
C HIS A 103 9.35 -9.14 22.44
N GLU A 104 10.33 -9.22 21.54
CA GLU A 104 10.99 -8.07 20.94
C GLU A 104 10.03 -7.22 20.10
N GLU A 105 9.10 -7.86 19.38
CA GLU A 105 8.06 -7.18 18.62
C GLU A 105 7.07 -6.46 19.54
N ILE A 106 6.68 -7.11 20.64
CA ILE A 106 5.82 -6.50 21.65
C ILE A 106 6.55 -5.30 22.30
N ASP A 107 7.82 -5.44 22.64
CA ASP A 107 8.62 -4.33 23.19
C ASP A 107 8.71 -3.15 22.23
N ALA A 108 8.91 -3.40 20.93
CA ALA A 108 8.92 -2.37 19.91
C ALA A 108 7.56 -1.64 19.81
N ILE A 109 6.45 -2.39 19.87
CA ILE A 109 5.09 -1.84 19.88
C ILE A 109 4.86 -0.98 21.13
N MET A 110 5.18 -1.50 22.31
CA MET A 110 4.93 -0.80 23.58
C MET A 110 5.83 0.44 23.72
N LYS A 111 7.06 0.39 23.20
CA LYS A 111 7.94 1.56 23.11
C LYS A 111 7.33 2.65 22.23
N TYR A 112 6.84 2.30 21.04
CA TYR A 112 6.15 3.25 20.15
C TYR A 112 4.93 3.90 20.84
N VAL A 113 4.14 3.10 21.57
CA VAL A 113 2.97 3.58 22.31
C VAL A 113 3.34 4.60 23.39
N ASP A 114 4.41 4.35 24.17
CA ASP A 114 4.83 5.27 25.22
C ASP A 114 5.47 6.55 24.66
N ASP A 115 6.26 6.41 23.58
CA ASP A 115 6.91 7.51 22.87
C ASP A 115 5.92 8.29 21.95
N TYR A 116 4.65 7.86 21.86
CA TYR A 116 3.66 8.47 20.98
C TYR A 116 3.34 9.91 21.38
N ALA A 117 3.58 10.83 20.45
CA ALA A 117 3.08 12.20 20.50
C ALA A 117 1.97 12.34 19.45
N PRO A 118 0.78 12.84 19.80
CA PRO A 118 -0.28 13.05 18.83
C PRO A 118 0.21 14.04 17.75
N PRO A 119 0.07 13.71 16.46
CA PRO A 119 0.35 14.68 15.42
C PRO A 119 -0.57 15.87 15.65
N ALA A 120 -0.01 17.09 15.66
CA ALA A 120 -0.77 18.31 15.74
C ALA A 120 -1.94 18.20 14.75
N ALA A 121 -3.17 18.36 15.26
CA ALA A 121 -4.38 18.25 14.44
C ALA A 121 -4.15 19.04 13.15
N PRO A 122 -4.38 18.45 11.96
CA PRO A 122 -4.25 19.20 10.73
C PRO A 122 -5.31 20.30 10.79
N VAL A 123 -4.86 21.51 11.10
CA VAL A 123 -5.56 22.71 10.67
C VAL A 123 -5.74 22.50 9.18
N ALA A 124 -6.99 22.48 8.72
CA ALA A 124 -7.32 22.34 7.32
C ALA A 124 -6.67 23.50 6.54
N ALA A 125 -5.40 23.34 6.19
CA ALA A 125 -4.80 24.09 5.11
C ALA A 125 -5.45 23.52 3.87
N ALA A 126 -6.28 24.33 3.22
CA ALA A 126 -6.57 24.19 1.81
C ALA A 126 -5.23 24.22 1.06
N GLY A 127 -4.57 23.07 1.00
CA GLY A 127 -3.45 22.86 0.11
C GLY A 127 -4.05 22.70 -1.28
N GLU A 128 -4.14 23.82 -2.00
CA GLU A 128 -4.19 23.79 -3.46
C GLU A 128 -3.12 22.79 -3.92
N THR A 129 -3.54 21.74 -4.60
CA THR A 129 -2.64 20.95 -5.40
C THR A 129 -2.04 21.89 -6.44
N ALA A 130 -0.81 22.34 -6.20
CA ALA A 130 -0.02 22.99 -7.22
C ALA A 130 -0.03 22.08 -8.46
N PRO A 131 -0.29 22.62 -9.67
CA PRO A 131 -0.29 21.81 -10.87
C PRO A 131 1.09 21.20 -11.00
N LYS A 132 1.14 19.88 -11.10
CA LYS A 132 2.34 19.17 -11.53
C LYS A 132 2.69 19.75 -12.90
N GLU A 133 3.78 20.50 -13.01
CA GLU A 133 4.20 21.03 -14.31
C GLU A 133 4.39 19.86 -15.27
N ASP A 134 3.53 19.80 -16.29
CA ASP A 134 3.59 18.79 -17.34
C ASP A 134 4.78 19.11 -18.27
N ASN A 135 5.98 18.81 -17.78
CA ASN A 135 7.24 18.90 -18.52
C ASN A 135 7.36 17.85 -19.64
N SER A 136 6.28 17.11 -19.93
CA SER A 136 6.17 16.10 -20.98
C SER A 136 6.58 16.66 -22.36
N LEU A 137 6.21 17.91 -22.67
CA LEU A 137 6.57 18.56 -23.92
C LEU A 137 8.07 18.87 -24.01
N ILE A 138 8.69 19.33 -22.92
CA ILE A 138 10.13 19.60 -22.85
C ILE A 138 10.93 18.30 -22.98
N TYR A 139 10.50 17.24 -22.28
CA TYR A 139 11.12 15.92 -22.43
C TYR A 139 10.93 15.32 -23.84
N GLY A 140 9.79 15.58 -24.49
CA GLY A 140 9.55 15.22 -25.90
C GLY A 140 10.50 15.93 -26.87
N ILE A 141 10.72 17.23 -26.70
CA ILE A 141 11.66 18.00 -27.54
C ILE A 141 13.10 17.55 -27.28
N LEU A 142 13.48 17.38 -26.01
CA LEU A 142 14.83 16.95 -25.62
C LEU A 142 15.19 15.58 -26.20
N THR A 143 14.25 14.62 -26.17
CA THR A 143 14.47 13.29 -26.75
C THR A 143 14.65 13.32 -28.27
N LEU A 144 13.92 14.17 -28.98
CA LEU A 144 14.10 14.37 -30.43
C LEU A 144 15.47 14.95 -30.78
N VAL A 145 15.92 15.96 -30.04
CA VAL A 145 17.25 16.58 -30.25
C VAL A 145 18.36 15.56 -29.99
N LEU A 146 18.27 14.80 -28.90
CA LEU A 146 19.25 13.75 -28.57
C LEU A 146 19.27 12.63 -29.62
N ALA A 147 18.09 12.23 -30.14
CA ALA A 147 18.01 11.24 -31.21
C ALA A 147 18.68 11.73 -32.51
N LEU A 148 18.49 13.00 -32.88
CA LEU A 148 19.15 13.61 -34.04
C LEU A 148 20.68 13.64 -33.88
N VAL A 149 21.17 14.05 -32.72
CA VAL A 149 22.62 14.06 -32.42
C VAL A 149 23.18 12.64 -32.47
N ALA A 150 22.51 11.66 -31.85
CA ALA A 150 22.92 10.27 -31.89
C ALA A 150 22.98 9.72 -33.32
N PHE A 151 22.00 10.05 -34.16
CA PHE A 151 21.99 9.65 -35.58
C PHE A 151 23.19 10.23 -36.35
N ILE A 152 23.49 11.51 -36.18
CA ILE A 152 24.64 12.17 -36.81
C ILE A 152 25.95 11.49 -36.36
N LEU A 153 26.11 11.23 -35.07
CA LEU A 153 27.30 10.57 -34.53
C LEU A 153 27.46 9.15 -35.06
N LEU A 154 26.38 8.38 -35.18
CA LEU A 154 26.39 7.05 -35.78
C LEU A 154 26.80 7.09 -37.25
N GLN A 155 26.31 8.06 -38.01
CA GLN A 155 26.65 8.24 -39.42
C GLN A 155 28.13 8.60 -39.60
N VAL A 156 28.64 9.55 -38.81
CA VAL A 156 30.05 9.94 -38.84
C VAL A 156 30.95 8.78 -38.43
N ASN A 157 30.62 8.07 -37.34
CA ASN A 157 31.39 6.92 -36.87
C ASN A 157 31.40 5.77 -37.91
N SER A 158 30.27 5.52 -38.57
CA SER A 158 30.19 4.54 -39.66
C SER A 158 31.09 4.90 -40.83
N ASN A 159 31.04 6.16 -41.28
CA ASN A 159 31.88 6.66 -42.36
C ASN A 159 33.37 6.64 -42.01
N LEU A 160 33.74 7.07 -40.79
CA LEU A 160 35.11 7.01 -40.30
C LEU A 160 35.62 5.56 -40.30
N ARG A 161 34.83 4.60 -39.79
CA ARG A 161 35.21 3.18 -39.81
C ARG A 161 35.44 2.66 -41.21
N LYS A 162 34.60 3.04 -42.18
CA LYS A 162 34.77 2.65 -43.59
C LYS A 162 36.12 3.13 -44.15
N LEU A 163 36.48 4.39 -43.90
CA LEU A 163 37.76 4.96 -44.34
C LEU A 163 38.97 4.30 -43.65
N THR A 164 38.86 3.96 -42.36
CA THR A 164 39.91 3.23 -41.64
C THR A 164 40.08 1.81 -42.17
N ASP A 165 38.97 1.11 -42.43
CA ASP A 165 38.99 -0.26 -42.94
C ASP A 165 39.57 -0.34 -44.37
N GLU A 166 39.30 0.66 -45.22
CA GLU A 166 39.91 0.83 -46.55
C GLU A 166 41.42 1.05 -46.44
N LYS A 167 41.87 1.86 -45.47
CA LYS A 167 43.30 2.11 -45.22
C LYS A 167 44.03 0.89 -44.67
N GLU A 168 43.39 0.08 -43.83
CA GLU A 168 43.97 -1.11 -43.20
C GLU A 168 43.84 -2.39 -44.06
N GLY A 169 43.23 -2.31 -45.25
CA GLY A 169 43.11 -3.44 -46.18
C GLY A 169 42.21 -4.58 -45.68
N ILE A 170 41.33 -4.32 -44.70
CA ILE A 170 40.49 -5.34 -44.08
C ILE A 170 39.26 -5.60 -44.96
N LYS A 171 39.24 -6.74 -45.66
CA LYS A 171 38.06 -7.18 -46.42
C LYS A 171 36.98 -7.72 -45.46
N ARG A 172 35.93 -6.93 -45.23
CA ARG A 172 34.71 -7.41 -44.57
C ARG A 172 33.82 -8.12 -45.59
N GLY A 173 33.15 -9.21 -45.17
CA GLY A 173 32.11 -9.84 -45.98
C GLY A 173 30.97 -8.86 -46.27
N GLU A 174 30.23 -9.10 -47.36
CA GLU A 174 29.11 -8.23 -47.74
C GLU A 174 28.16 -8.00 -46.56
N PRO A 175 27.75 -6.75 -46.28
CA PRO A 175 26.86 -6.45 -45.18
C PRO A 175 25.55 -7.21 -45.39
N VAL A 176 25.25 -8.15 -44.50
CA VAL A 176 23.97 -8.85 -44.54
C VAL A 176 22.85 -7.81 -44.39
N PRO A 177 21.88 -7.76 -45.32
CA PRO A 177 20.81 -6.80 -45.22
C PRO A 177 20.05 -6.95 -43.91
N PHE A 178 19.55 -5.83 -43.35
CA PHE A 178 18.99 -5.82 -42.00
C PHE A 178 17.84 -6.83 -41.79
N TRP A 179 17.06 -7.13 -42.85
CA TRP A 179 15.97 -8.10 -42.83
C TRP A 179 16.42 -9.57 -42.81
N ARG A 180 17.69 -9.88 -43.15
CA ARG A 180 18.27 -11.24 -43.06
C ARG A 180 19.14 -11.43 -41.81
N ASN A 181 19.38 -10.36 -41.05
CA ASN A 181 20.20 -10.43 -39.85
C ASN A 181 19.39 -11.05 -38.70
N LYS A 182 19.76 -12.28 -38.30
CA LYS A 182 19.10 -13.03 -37.22
C LYS A 182 19.03 -12.24 -35.91
N THR A 183 20.02 -11.42 -35.60
CA THR A 183 20.04 -10.61 -34.37
C THR A 183 18.98 -9.51 -34.41
N TYR A 184 18.79 -8.83 -35.56
CA TYR A 184 17.77 -7.79 -35.70
C TYR A 184 16.36 -8.37 -35.78
N LEU A 185 16.18 -9.51 -36.47
CA LEU A 185 14.93 -10.27 -36.46
C LEU A 185 14.54 -10.68 -35.03
N MET A 186 15.48 -11.24 -34.26
CA MET A 186 15.23 -11.61 -32.85
C MET A 186 14.90 -10.39 -31.98
N ALA A 187 15.63 -9.28 -32.13
CA ALA A 187 15.34 -8.05 -31.40
C ALA A 187 13.95 -7.49 -31.76
N GLY A 188 13.58 -7.51 -33.04
CA GLY A 188 12.27 -7.09 -33.52
C GLY A 188 11.14 -7.95 -32.97
N ILE A 189 11.29 -9.27 -32.97
CA ILE A 189 10.31 -10.21 -32.40
C ILE A 189 10.15 -9.98 -30.89
N LEU A 190 11.25 -9.85 -30.14
CA LEU A 190 11.19 -9.58 -28.70
C LEU A 190 10.52 -8.25 -28.38
N LEU A 191 10.82 -7.20 -29.16
CA LEU A 191 10.18 -5.89 -29.02
C LEU A 191 8.69 -5.98 -29.33
N LEU A 192 8.30 -6.66 -30.41
CA LEU A 192 6.91 -6.84 -30.80
C LEU A 192 6.13 -7.67 -29.76
N PHE A 193 6.76 -8.70 -29.18
CA PHE A 193 6.18 -9.48 -28.09
C PHE A 193 6.04 -8.66 -26.80
N GLY A 194 7.04 -7.84 -26.46
CA GLY A 194 6.98 -6.95 -25.28
C GLY A 194 5.91 -5.88 -25.41
N VAL A 195 5.87 -5.18 -26.56
CA VAL A 195 4.87 -4.13 -26.84
C VAL A 195 3.48 -4.75 -26.99
N GLY A 196 3.35 -5.83 -27.77
CA GLY A 196 2.08 -6.54 -27.95
C GLY A 196 1.56 -7.12 -26.65
N GLY A 197 2.43 -7.71 -25.83
CA GLY A 197 2.10 -8.19 -24.50
C GLY A 197 1.63 -7.08 -23.57
N TYR A 198 2.34 -5.95 -23.52
CA TYR A 198 1.95 -4.77 -22.73
C TYR A 198 0.56 -4.25 -23.12
N TRP A 199 0.32 -4.05 -24.41
CA TRP A 199 -0.98 -3.57 -24.91
C TRP A 199 -2.11 -4.58 -24.64
N THR A 200 -1.85 -5.87 -24.85
CA THR A 200 -2.83 -6.94 -24.59
C THR A 200 -3.17 -7.03 -23.10
N ILE A 201 -2.19 -6.96 -22.22
CA ILE A 201 -2.40 -6.97 -20.76
C ILE A 201 -3.19 -5.74 -20.31
N ASN A 202 -2.83 -4.55 -20.78
CA ASN A 202 -3.56 -3.33 -20.41
C ASN A 202 -5.01 -3.34 -20.92
N ALA A 203 -5.23 -3.82 -22.15
CA ALA A 203 -6.57 -4.02 -22.67
C ALA A 203 -7.35 -5.04 -21.82
N ALA A 204 -6.72 -6.15 -21.43
CA ALA A 204 -7.33 -7.17 -20.59
C ALA A 204 -7.63 -6.69 -19.16
N ILE A 205 -6.79 -5.82 -18.58
CA ILE A 205 -7.03 -5.19 -17.27
C ILE A 205 -8.28 -4.29 -17.31
N GLY A 206 -8.56 -3.66 -18.47
CA GLY A 206 -9.76 -2.85 -18.67
C GLY A 206 -11.05 -3.68 -18.79
N LEU A 207 -10.96 -4.91 -19.29
CA LEU A 207 -12.12 -5.79 -19.47
C LEU A 207 -12.63 -6.31 -18.11
N GLY A 208 -13.79 -5.81 -17.69
CA GLY A 208 -14.49 -6.26 -16.48
C GLY A 208 -14.38 -5.31 -15.28
N ARG A 209 -13.63 -4.21 -15.37
CA ARG A 209 -13.62 -3.18 -14.32
C ARG A 209 -14.71 -2.15 -14.59
N GLN A 210 -15.91 -2.35 -14.03
CA GLN A 210 -16.97 -1.35 -14.06
C GLN A 210 -16.61 -0.18 -13.13
N THR A 211 -15.90 0.80 -13.68
CA THR A 211 -15.65 2.07 -12.99
C THR A 211 -16.98 2.81 -12.81
N ASN A 212 -17.26 3.28 -11.59
CA ASN A 212 -18.48 4.01 -11.22
C ASN A 212 -19.77 3.19 -11.12
N TYR A 213 -19.69 1.85 -11.06
CA TYR A 213 -20.86 1.05 -10.73
C TYR A 213 -21.31 1.28 -9.28
N LYS A 214 -22.42 1.99 -9.09
CA LYS A 214 -23.06 2.26 -7.80
C LYS A 214 -24.57 2.03 -7.88
N PRO A 215 -25.08 0.85 -7.51
CA PRO A 215 -26.52 0.64 -7.44
C PRO A 215 -27.10 1.41 -6.25
N THR A 216 -28.34 1.89 -6.36
CA THR A 216 -29.05 2.50 -5.24
C THR A 216 -29.30 1.45 -4.17
N GLN A 217 -28.75 1.65 -2.96
CA GLN A 217 -28.95 0.73 -1.84
C GLN A 217 -30.24 1.04 -1.08
N PRO A 218 -30.96 0.02 -0.56
CA PRO A 218 -32.18 0.22 0.23
C PRO A 218 -31.98 1.03 1.52
N ILE A 219 -30.79 0.90 2.12
CA ILE A 219 -30.36 1.63 3.32
C ILE A 219 -29.26 2.59 2.90
N TYR A 220 -29.42 3.87 3.22
CA TYR A 220 -28.40 4.84 2.89
C TYR A 220 -27.19 4.70 3.82
N TYR A 221 -26.02 4.46 3.24
CA TYR A 221 -24.76 4.33 3.96
C TYR A 221 -23.81 5.50 3.66
N SER A 222 -23.28 6.12 4.71
CA SER A 222 -22.32 7.23 4.60
C SER A 222 -20.89 6.76 4.90
N HIS A 223 -20.04 6.69 3.88
CA HIS A 223 -18.60 6.44 4.07
C HIS A 223 -17.92 7.53 4.91
N LYS A 224 -18.41 8.78 4.82
CA LYS A 224 -17.87 9.91 5.58
C LYS A 224 -18.01 9.68 7.08
N VAL A 225 -19.16 9.18 7.55
CA VAL A 225 -19.37 8.91 8.98
C VAL A 225 -18.51 7.73 9.45
N HIS A 226 -18.51 6.64 8.69
CA HIS A 226 -17.88 5.39 9.13
C HIS A 226 -16.35 5.40 8.97
N ALA A 227 -15.85 5.61 7.75
CA ALA A 227 -14.41 5.59 7.49
C ALA A 227 -13.77 6.97 7.75
N GLY A 228 -14.50 8.06 7.53
CA GLY A 228 -14.00 9.43 7.71
C GLY A 228 -13.96 9.87 9.17
N VAL A 229 -15.11 9.93 9.83
CA VAL A 229 -15.20 10.44 11.22
C VAL A 229 -14.78 9.36 12.21
N ASN A 230 -15.34 8.15 12.08
CA ASN A 230 -15.11 7.07 13.04
C ASN A 230 -13.87 6.22 12.71
N GLN A 231 -13.16 6.51 11.61
CA GLN A 231 -11.91 5.84 11.22
C GLN A 231 -12.02 4.31 11.12
N ILE A 232 -13.20 3.79 10.75
CA ILE A 232 -13.40 2.36 10.55
C ILE A 232 -12.67 1.93 9.28
N SER A 233 -11.86 0.87 9.39
CA SER A 233 -11.13 0.30 8.26
C SER A 233 -12.06 -0.10 7.11
N CYS A 234 -11.70 0.26 5.88
CA CYS A 234 -12.42 -0.12 4.67
C CYS A 234 -12.60 -1.64 4.57
N LEU A 235 -11.63 -2.40 5.06
CA LEU A 235 -11.61 -3.87 4.99
C LEU A 235 -12.57 -4.54 5.95
N TYR A 236 -13.04 -3.80 6.96
CA TYR A 236 -14.07 -4.31 7.87
C TYR A 236 -15.36 -4.61 7.11
N CYS A 237 -15.76 -3.71 6.21
CA CYS A 237 -16.91 -3.91 5.34
C CYS A 237 -16.52 -4.65 4.05
N HIS A 238 -15.30 -4.45 3.55
CA HIS A 238 -14.82 -4.99 2.29
C HIS A 238 -13.71 -6.04 2.47
N GLY A 239 -13.98 -7.10 3.22
CA GLY A 239 -12.97 -8.13 3.55
C GLY A 239 -12.27 -8.77 2.35
N GLY A 240 -12.94 -8.82 1.18
CA GLY A 240 -12.37 -9.33 -0.07
C GLY A 240 -11.59 -8.29 -0.90
N ALA A 241 -11.58 -7.01 -0.52
CA ALA A 241 -11.02 -5.94 -1.36
C ALA A 241 -9.49 -6.02 -1.51
N GLN A 242 -8.76 -6.63 -0.58
CA GLN A 242 -7.31 -6.83 -0.73
C GLN A 242 -6.95 -7.87 -1.79
N ALA A 243 -7.78 -8.90 -1.95
CA ALA A 243 -7.50 -10.04 -2.81
C ALA A 243 -8.32 -10.04 -4.12
N GLY A 244 -9.36 -9.21 -4.22
CA GLY A 244 -10.33 -9.19 -5.30
C GLY A 244 -10.26 -7.96 -6.20
N LYS A 245 -10.80 -8.08 -7.42
CA LYS A 245 -10.98 -6.96 -8.36
C LYS A 245 -12.09 -5.99 -7.94
N HIS A 246 -12.97 -6.41 -7.03
CA HIS A 246 -14.08 -5.63 -6.52
C HIS A 246 -14.14 -5.76 -5.00
N ALA A 247 -14.58 -4.68 -4.36
CA ALA A 247 -14.88 -4.68 -2.94
C ALA A 247 -16.26 -5.32 -2.74
N ASN A 248 -16.31 -6.55 -2.21
CA ASN A 248 -17.57 -7.22 -1.89
C ASN A 248 -18.42 -6.35 -0.96
N ILE A 249 -19.75 -6.38 -1.12
CA ILE A 249 -20.68 -5.66 -0.24
C ILE A 249 -21.01 -6.58 0.95
N PRO A 250 -20.84 -6.13 2.20
CA PRO A 250 -21.12 -6.96 3.37
C PRO A 250 -22.62 -7.17 3.55
N SER A 251 -22.98 -8.21 4.31
CA SER A 251 -24.36 -8.38 4.77
C SER A 251 -24.72 -7.36 5.86
N VAL A 252 -26.02 -7.13 6.06
CA VAL A 252 -26.56 -6.20 7.08
C VAL A 252 -26.08 -6.57 8.49
N ASN A 253 -25.76 -7.84 8.75
CA ASN A 253 -25.23 -8.29 10.05
C ASN A 253 -23.92 -7.60 10.44
N VAL A 254 -23.08 -7.20 9.47
CA VAL A 254 -21.84 -6.46 9.76
C VAL A 254 -22.16 -5.09 10.38
N CYS A 255 -23.23 -4.44 9.92
CA CYS A 255 -23.70 -3.18 10.50
C CYS A 255 -24.17 -3.37 11.95
N MET A 256 -24.79 -4.52 12.24
CA MET A 256 -25.35 -4.80 13.56
C MET A 256 -24.30 -4.99 14.67
N ASN A 257 -23.06 -5.33 14.31
CA ASN A 257 -21.95 -5.41 15.27
C ASN A 257 -21.76 -4.12 16.09
N CYS A 258 -22.11 -2.97 15.51
CA CYS A 258 -22.08 -1.67 16.20
C CYS A 258 -23.48 -1.12 16.45
N HIS A 259 -24.40 -1.25 15.50
CA HIS A 259 -25.71 -0.61 15.59
C HIS A 259 -26.60 -1.18 16.70
N MET A 260 -26.34 -2.39 17.20
CA MET A 260 -26.99 -2.89 18.42
C MET A 260 -26.81 -1.94 19.62
N ALA A 261 -25.67 -1.26 19.72
CA ALA A 261 -25.39 -0.24 20.74
C ALA A 261 -25.69 1.19 20.23
N VAL A 262 -25.46 1.45 18.94
CA VAL A 262 -25.61 2.78 18.32
C VAL A 262 -26.93 2.88 17.55
N LYS A 263 -28.00 3.25 18.25
CA LYS A 263 -29.38 3.32 17.72
C LYS A 263 -29.76 4.68 17.11
N GLU A 264 -28.98 5.71 17.38
CA GLU A 264 -29.28 7.09 16.99
C GLU A 264 -28.04 7.78 16.41
N TYR A 265 -28.27 8.65 15.43
CA TYR A 265 -27.22 9.47 14.84
C TYR A 265 -27.25 10.89 15.44
N LYS A 266 -26.09 11.34 15.96
CA LYS A 266 -25.91 12.66 16.60
C LYS A 266 -24.77 13.49 15.99
N GLY A 267 -24.24 13.08 14.84
CA GLY A 267 -23.13 13.77 14.17
C GLY A 267 -23.58 14.84 13.18
N ASP A 268 -22.63 15.33 12.39
CA ASP A 268 -22.84 16.31 11.33
C ASP A 268 -23.96 15.92 10.34
N PRO A 269 -24.69 16.87 9.75
CA PRO A 269 -25.71 16.56 8.75
C PRO A 269 -25.18 15.66 7.61
N ILE A 270 -25.89 14.57 7.37
CA ILE A 270 -25.60 13.64 6.27
C ILE A 270 -26.38 14.11 5.06
N VAL A 271 -25.70 14.24 3.92
CA VAL A 271 -26.31 14.72 2.67
C VAL A 271 -26.04 13.69 1.57
N ARG A 272 -27.07 13.37 0.79
CA ARG A 272 -26.94 12.57 -0.44
C ARG A 272 -26.20 13.36 -1.52
N GLU A 273 -25.78 12.67 -2.57
CA GLU A 273 -25.13 13.31 -3.73
C GLU A 273 -26.03 14.33 -4.44
N ASP A 274 -27.35 14.22 -4.29
CA ASP A 274 -28.37 15.12 -4.83
C ASP A 274 -28.63 16.36 -3.95
N GLY A 275 -27.92 16.50 -2.82
CA GLY A 275 -28.11 17.61 -1.87
C GLY A 275 -29.23 17.39 -0.85
N VAL A 276 -29.96 16.27 -0.90
CA VAL A 276 -31.03 15.97 0.05
C VAL A 276 -30.44 15.51 1.39
N GLN A 277 -30.88 16.14 2.48
CA GLN A 277 -30.49 15.73 3.83
C GLN A 277 -31.08 14.36 4.18
N VAL A 278 -30.26 13.51 4.79
CA VAL A 278 -30.64 12.16 5.22
C VAL A 278 -30.74 12.12 6.73
N ASN A 279 -31.88 11.63 7.22
CA ASN A 279 -32.04 11.35 8.64
C ASN A 279 -31.31 10.04 9.00
N GLY A 280 -30.10 10.16 9.53
CA GLY A 280 -29.27 9.00 9.92
C GLY A 280 -29.97 8.06 10.91
N THR A 281 -30.72 8.59 11.89
CA THR A 281 -31.47 7.78 12.85
C THR A 281 -32.58 6.98 12.18
N ALA A 282 -33.26 7.55 11.17
CA ALA A 282 -34.27 6.82 10.40
C ALA A 282 -33.65 5.70 9.55
N GLU A 283 -32.47 5.93 8.98
CA GLU A 283 -31.74 4.90 8.22
C GLU A 283 -31.24 3.77 9.14
N ILE A 284 -30.76 4.08 10.35
CA ILE A 284 -30.37 3.08 11.36
C ILE A 284 -31.55 2.18 11.73
N LYS A 285 -32.76 2.74 11.87
CA LYS A 285 -33.97 1.95 12.16
C LYS A 285 -34.28 0.89 11.09
N LYS A 286 -33.91 1.14 9.83
CA LYS A 286 -34.12 0.16 8.74
C LYS A 286 -33.25 -1.09 8.89
N LEU A 287 -32.16 -1.04 9.67
CA LEU A 287 -31.32 -2.22 9.95
C LEU A 287 -32.04 -3.27 10.81
N TYR A 288 -33.12 -2.87 11.49
CA TYR A 288 -33.90 -3.73 12.39
C TYR A 288 -35.22 -4.23 11.77
N ALA A 289 -35.50 -3.82 10.53
CA ALA A 289 -36.74 -4.14 9.82
C ALA A 289 -36.65 -5.49 9.09
#